data_AF-A0A2W4YYJ7-F1
#
_entry.id   AF-A0A2W4YYJ7-F1
#
_cell.length_a   1.000
_cell.length_b   1.000
_cell.length_c   1.000
_cell.angle_alpha   90.00
_cell.angle_beta   90.00
_cell.angle_gamma   90.00
#
_symmetry.space_group_name_H-M   'P 1'
#
loop_
_entity.id
_entity.type
_entity.pdbx_description
1 polymer ?
#
loop_
_entity_poly.entity_id
_entity_poly.type
_entity_poly.pdbx_seq_one_letter_code
_entity_poly.pdbx_strand_id
1 'polypeptide(L)' 'MPDQDRIVAIGLLTQRDVFALGHDLSRVYPIDEVPCFGSLLCAIDDADRAFHRARDARQLANPVQPSATSLA' A
#
# COMPACT_ATOMS: atom_id res chain seq x y z
N MET A 1 -25.42 15.88 -0.12
CA MET A 1 -24.99 15.65 1.28
C MET A 1 -23.67 14.89 1.22
N PRO A 2 -22.63 15.34 1.92
CA PRO A 2 -21.26 15.33 1.41
C PRO A 2 -20.62 13.96 1.54
N ASP A 3 -20.25 13.39 0.38
CA ASP A 3 -19.30 12.28 0.23
C ASP A 3 -17.83 12.76 0.34
N GLN A 4 -17.59 14.01 0.78
CA GLN A 4 -16.47 14.78 0.25
C GLN A 4 -15.10 14.61 0.91
N ASP A 5 -14.99 13.97 2.09
CA ASP A 5 -13.70 13.83 2.77
C ASP A 5 -13.45 12.41 3.30
N ARG A 6 -13.80 11.38 2.52
CA ARG A 6 -13.47 10.00 2.89
C ARG A 6 -11.97 9.77 2.79
N ILE A 7 -11.32 9.54 3.94
CA ILE A 7 -9.94 9.05 3.98
C ILE A 7 -9.91 7.64 3.40
N VAL A 8 -9.23 7.47 2.27
CA VAL A 8 -9.06 6.17 1.59
C VAL A 8 -7.68 5.58 1.79
N ALA A 9 -6.70 6.40 2.21
CA ALA A 9 -5.32 5.99 2.40
C ALA A 9 -4.64 6.88 3.46
N ILE A 10 -3.61 6.34 4.10
CA ILE A 10 -2.71 7.05 5.00
C ILE A 10 -1.29 6.86 4.47
N GLY A 11 -0.59 7.96 4.22
CA GLY A 11 0.81 7.97 3.80
C GLY A 11 1.71 8.38 4.96
N LEU A 12 2.82 7.67 5.14
CA LEU A 12 3.84 8.00 6.12
C LEU A 12 4.95 8.77 5.42
N LEU A 13 5.16 10.00 5.84
CA LEU A 13 6.03 10.95 5.16
C LEU A 13 7.07 11.45 6.14
N THR A 14 8.32 11.53 5.70
CA THR A 14 9.35 12.26 6.44
C THR A 14 9.14 13.76 6.28
N GLN A 15 9.77 14.57 7.13
CA GLN A 15 9.72 16.03 7.00
C GLN A 15 10.27 16.52 5.65
N ARG A 16 11.24 15.80 5.07
CA ARG A 16 11.75 16.08 3.72
C ARG A 16 10.69 15.79 2.65
N ASP A 17 9.93 14.71 2.79
CA ASP A 17 8.86 14.35 1.85
C ASP A 17 7.72 15.35 1.90
N VAL A 18 7.32 15.79 3.11
CA VAL A 18 6.32 16.85 3.29
C VAL A 18 6.77 18.15 2.61
N PHE A 19 8.04 18.53 2.78
CA PHE A 19 8.59 19.72 2.13
C PHE A 19 8.64 19.59 0.60
N ALA A 20 8.95 18.39 0.09
CA ALA A 20 8.98 18.10 -1.35
C ALA A 20 7.57 18.09 -1.97
N LEU A 21 6.56 17.60 -1.25
CA LEU A 21 5.16 17.57 -1.67
C LEU A 21 4.51 18.96 -1.59
N GLY A 22 5.03 19.85 -0.75
CA GLY A 22 4.62 21.26 -0.72
C GLY A 22 3.12 21.46 -0.43
N HIS A 23 2.52 22.44 -1.11
CA HIS A 23 1.12 22.86 -0.91
C HIS A 23 0.07 21.85 -1.37
N ASP A 24 0.46 20.75 -2.02
CA ASP A 24 -0.48 19.75 -2.53
C ASP A 24 -1.13 18.92 -1.41
N LEU A 25 -0.56 18.94 -0.21
CA LEU A 25 -1.14 18.32 0.97
C LEU A 25 -2.16 19.27 1.61
N SER A 26 -3.45 19.00 1.40
CA SER A 26 -4.54 19.78 2.03
C SER A 26 -4.50 19.73 3.56
N ARG A 27 -3.96 18.67 4.16
CA ARG A 27 -3.85 18.49 5.62
C ARG A 27 -2.60 17.68 5.95
N VAL A 28 -1.82 18.14 6.93
CA VAL A 28 -0.67 17.41 7.49
C VAL A 28 -0.84 17.36 9.00
N TYR A 29 -0.76 16.15 9.56
CA TYR A 29 -0.85 15.93 11.00
C TYR A 29 0.48 15.33 11.48
N PRO A 30 1.26 16.05 12.32
CA PRO A 30 2.52 15.53 12.82
C PRO A 30 2.25 14.33 13.71
N ILE A 31 3.11 13.32 13.57
CA ILE A 31 3.16 12.19 14.48
C ILE A 31 4.36 12.44 15.40
N ASP A 32 4.09 12.86 16.63
CA ASP A 32 5.11 13.02 17.67
C ASP A 32 5.66 11.65 18.12
N GLU A 33 6.65 11.60 19.02
CA GLU A 33 7.22 10.33 19.53
C GLU A 33 6.15 9.46 20.23
N VAL A 34 5.43 8.66 19.44
CA VAL A 34 4.48 7.68 19.96
C VAL A 34 5.25 6.38 20.23
N PRO A 35 5.31 5.90 21.48
CA PRO A 35 6.13 4.73 21.84
C PRO A 35 5.70 3.42 21.14
N CYS A 36 4.52 3.39 20.53
CA CYS A 36 3.97 2.26 19.77
C CYS A 36 4.03 2.45 18.24
N PHE A 37 4.55 3.57 17.74
CA PHE A 37 4.54 3.86 16.30
C PHE A 37 5.38 2.84 15.51
N GLY A 38 6.55 2.46 16.04
CA GLY A 38 7.39 1.43 15.41
C GLY A 38 6.66 0.08 15.25
N SER A 39 5.87 -0.33 16.25
CA SER A 39 5.08 -1.55 16.18
C SER A 39 3.98 -1.48 15.11
N LEU A 40 3.37 -0.30 14.93
CA LEU A 40 2.39 -0.07 13.87
C LEU A 40 3.02 -0.21 12.48
N LEU A 41 4.22 0.35 12.27
CA LEU A 41 4.95 0.20 11.00
C LEU A 41 5.24 -1.26 10.68
N CYS A 42 5.76 -2.00 11.65
CA CYS A 42 6.04 -3.43 11.47
C CYS A 42 4.77 -4.21 11.09
N ALA A 43 3.63 -3.91 11.73
CA ALA A 43 2.36 -4.56 11.43
C ALA A 43 1.86 -4.25 10.01
N ILE A 44 2.04 -3.02 9.51
CA ILE A 44 1.69 -2.63 8.14
C ILE A 44 2.59 -3.38 7.15
N ASP A 45 3.91 -3.39 7.40
CA ASP A 45 4.88 -4.07 6.54
C ASP A 45 4.62 -5.58 6.47
N ASP A 46 4.24 -6.20 7.59
CA ASP A 46 3.89 -7.62 7.64
C ASP A 46 2.62 -7.93 6.86
N ALA A 47 1.60 -7.07 6.97
CA ALA A 47 0.38 -7.19 6.21
C ALA A 47 0.63 -7.06 4.69
N ASP A 48 1.46 -6.10 4.29
CA ASP A 48 1.84 -5.89 2.89
C ASP A 48 2.63 -7.09 2.33
N ARG A 49 3.62 -7.59 3.09
CA ARG A 49 4.34 -8.82 2.73
C ARG A 49 3.41 -10.03 2.60
N ALA A 50 2.47 -10.20 3.52
CA ALA A 50 1.50 -11.30 3.46
C ALA A 50 0.59 -11.18 2.23
N PHE A 51 0.12 -9.97 1.92
CA PHE A 51 -0.69 -9.69 0.75
C PHE A 51 0.05 -10.01 -0.55
N HIS A 52 1.30 -9.56 -0.68
CA HIS A 52 2.15 -9.85 -1.83
C HIS A 52 2.43 -11.35 -2.00
N ARG A 53 2.78 -12.06 -0.91
CA ARG A 53 2.99 -13.51 -0.96
C ARG A 53 1.74 -14.27 -1.41
N ALA A 54 0.57 -13.91 -0.88
CA ALA A 54 -0.69 -14.55 -1.27
C ALA A 54 -1.04 -14.29 -2.75
N ARG A 55 -0.78 -13.08 -3.25
CA ARG A 55 -0.97 -12.73 -4.66
C ARG A 55 -0.05 -13.56 -5.56
N ASP A 56 1.23 -13.63 -5.23
CA ASP A 56 2.22 -14.33 -6.03
C ASP A 56 1.95 -15.84 -6.04
N ALA A 57 1.58 -16.43 -4.88
CA ALA A 57 1.18 -17.83 -4.77
C ALA A 57 -0.06 -18.15 -5.64
N ARG A 58 -1.03 -17.24 -5.69
CA ARG A 58 -2.21 -17.39 -6.56
C ARG A 58 -1.86 -17.31 -8.05
N GLN A 59 -0.86 -16.51 -8.41
CA GLN A 59 -0.35 -16.41 -9.77
C GLN A 59 0.41 -17.68 -10.21
N LEU A 60 1.23 -18.23 -9.32
CA LEU A 60 1.93 -19.51 -9.55
C LEU A 60 0.96 -20.70 -9.67
N ALA A 61 -0.15 -20.67 -8.93
CA ALA A 61 -1.19 -21.70 -8.96
C ALA A 61 -2.08 -21.65 -10.22
N ASN A 62 -1.95 -20.63 -11.07
CA ASN A 62 -2.70 -20.52 -12.32
C ASN A 62 -1.74 -20.61 -13.53
N PRO A 63 -1.29 -21.81 -13.92
CA PRO A 63 -0.45 -21.94 -15.10
C PRO A 63 -1.26 -21.52 -16.34
N VAL A 64 -0.75 -20.54 -17.07
CA VAL A 64 -1.23 -20.23 -18.43
C VAL A 64 -1.21 -21.53 -19.22
N GLN A 65 -2.39 -22.05 -19.58
CA GLN A 65 -2.49 -23.25 -20.41
C GLN A 65 -1.83 -22.96 -21.76
N PRO A 66 -0.84 -23.74 -22.21
CA PRO A 66 -0.36 -23.64 -23.58
C PRO A 66 -1.51 -24.09 -24.49
N SER A 67 -2.14 -23.14 -25.18
CA SER A 67 -3.11 -23.41 -26.23
C SER A 67 -2.42 -24.27 -27.27
N ALA A 68 -2.82 -25.55 -27.36
CA ALA A 68 -2.39 -26.46 -28.39
C ALA A 68 -2.78 -25.87 -29.74
N THR A 69 -1.80 -25.36 -30.49
CA THR A 69 -1.96 -24.99 -31.89
C THR A 69 -2.27 -26.27 -32.65
N SER A 70 -3.56 -26.49 -32.91
CA SER A 70 -4.04 -27.54 -33.79
C SER A 70 -3.49 -27.28 -35.18
N LEU A 71 -2.56 -28.12 -35.63
CA LEU A 71 -2.16 -28.22 -37.03
C LEU A 71 -3.39 -28.71 -37.81
N ALA A 72 -3.84 -27.88 -38.75
CA ALA A 72 -4.74 -28.21 -39.84
C ALA A 72 -4.03 -27.92 -41.16
#